data_AF-A0A852ZAL0-F1
#
_entry.id   AF-A0A852ZAL0-F1
#
_cell.length_a   1.000
_cell.length_b   1.000
_cell.length_c   1.000
_cell.angle_alpha   90.00
_cell.angle_beta   90.00
_cell.angle_gamma   90.00
#
_symmetry.space_group_name_H-M   'P 1'
#
loop_
_entity.id
_entity.type
_entity.pdbx_description
1 polymer ?
#
loop_
_entity_poly.entity_id
_entity_poly.type
_entity_poly.pdbx_seq_one_letter_code
_entity_poly.pdbx_strand_id
1 'polypeptide(L)'
;MKWLPGGWQRADRGNTEGSTAPYRTLAQQETVVERRNVPPGNNAEPPRTRRNDRGKDPSATRAEPMNEQRPGPQTRDAPLLGANARDIDVSAAAFRNLLVGGGISGFLTVLCAAALAGSGSGFWLWFWQIVFGVCFVWFIAAARGSLSGRGFLLDSRGLYPRTNGEVFAVPWEEITAAGVGSLRPVENRRLVHPERRRALELFPADPAFPERHPELERWRVEESPPMQGLPGVRYRFHLPALSRLPKQLEKGVQAAAPRAWVGQYRRRLPVPQT
;
A
#
# COMPACT_ATOMS: atom_id res chain seq x y z
N MET A 1 -4.65 29.83 23.74
CA MET A 1 -5.67 29.11 22.96
C MET A 1 -5.81 27.72 23.55
N LYS A 2 -7.01 27.36 24.03
CA LYS A 2 -7.26 26.18 24.88
C LYS A 2 -7.75 25.03 23.99
N TRP A 3 -6.93 24.00 23.82
CA TRP A 3 -7.28 22.78 23.08
C TRP A 3 -8.36 21.99 23.83
N LEU A 4 -9.44 21.62 23.14
CA LEU A 4 -10.50 20.75 23.67
C LEU A 4 -10.24 19.29 23.23
N PRO A 5 -10.33 18.31 24.14
CA PRO A 5 -10.19 16.90 23.82
C PRO A 5 -11.54 16.34 23.35
N GLY A 6 -11.82 16.46 22.05
CA GLY A 6 -13.01 15.87 21.42
C GLY A 6 -12.58 14.90 20.33
N GLY A 7 -12.69 13.60 20.59
CA GLY A 7 -12.49 12.57 19.57
C GLY A 7 -13.44 12.82 18.40
N TRP A 8 -12.91 12.75 17.19
CA TRP A 8 -13.67 12.92 15.95
C TRP A 8 -14.84 11.94 15.90
N GLN A 9 -16.03 12.47 16.15
CA GLN A 9 -17.29 11.75 16.04
C GLN A 9 -17.45 11.36 14.57
N ARG A 10 -17.60 10.06 14.31
CA ARG A 10 -17.86 9.54 12.95
C ARG A 10 -19.08 10.29 12.41
N ALA A 11 -18.94 10.93 11.26
CA ALA A 11 -20.08 11.47 10.54
C ALA A 11 -21.02 10.31 10.18
N ASP A 12 -22.10 10.20 10.95
CA ASP A 12 -23.18 9.27 10.66
C ASP A 12 -23.76 9.55 9.27
N ARG A 13 -24.08 8.45 8.58
CA ARG A 13 -24.80 8.48 7.31
C ARG A 13 -26.16 9.13 7.53
N GLY A 14 -26.26 10.42 7.23
CA GLY A 14 -27.51 11.09 6.96
C GLY A 14 -28.15 10.47 5.72
N ASN A 15 -29.12 9.59 5.96
CA ASN A 15 -30.03 9.01 4.99
C ASN A 15 -30.81 10.16 4.33
N THR A 16 -30.82 10.24 3.01
CA THR A 16 -31.76 11.10 2.27
C THR A 16 -32.56 10.22 1.34
N GLU A 17 -33.87 10.30 1.54
CA GLU A 17 -34.91 9.48 0.94
C GLU A 17 -34.94 9.57 -0.58
N GLY A 18 -35.28 8.43 -1.21
CA GLY A 18 -35.41 8.28 -2.65
C GLY A 18 -35.78 6.84 -3.02
N SER A 19 -37.02 6.48 -2.71
CA SER A 19 -37.89 5.48 -3.39
C SER A 19 -37.45 5.15 -4.83
N THR A 20 -37.48 3.95 -5.42
CA THR A 20 -38.21 2.68 -5.21
C THR A 20 -37.54 1.62 -6.11
N ALA A 21 -37.40 0.36 -5.66
CA ALA A 21 -37.49 -0.84 -6.50
C ALA A 21 -37.49 -2.11 -5.62
N PRO A 22 -38.34 -3.12 -5.92
CA PRO A 22 -38.59 -4.21 -4.99
C PRO A 22 -37.56 -5.35 -5.05
N TYR A 23 -37.38 -5.91 -3.86
CA TYR A 23 -36.99 -7.27 -3.50
C TYR A 23 -36.89 -8.31 -4.64
N ARG A 24 -35.72 -8.95 -4.75
CA ARG A 24 -35.63 -10.35 -5.21
C ARG A 24 -34.70 -11.14 -4.30
N THR A 25 -35.33 -11.90 -3.41
CA THR A 25 -34.77 -12.93 -2.54
C THR A 25 -34.22 -14.07 -3.40
N LEU A 26 -32.95 -14.43 -3.25
CA LEU A 26 -32.45 -15.75 -3.63
C LEU A 26 -31.44 -16.24 -2.59
N ALA A 27 -31.91 -17.22 -1.81
CA ALA A 27 -31.21 -18.40 -1.33
C ALA A 27 -29.80 -18.22 -0.72
N GLN A 28 -29.83 -18.01 0.58
CA GLN A 28 -29.14 -18.84 1.59
C GLN A 28 -28.60 -20.18 1.03
N GLN A 29 -27.28 -20.24 0.81
CA GLN A 29 -26.54 -21.51 0.83
C GLN A 29 -25.61 -21.47 2.04
N GLU A 30 -26.10 -22.13 3.07
CA GLU A 30 -25.46 -22.40 4.34
C GLU A 30 -24.56 -23.63 4.13
N THR A 31 -23.31 -23.43 3.74
CA THR A 31 -22.32 -24.52 3.75
C THR A 31 -21.79 -24.68 5.17
N VAL A 32 -22.45 -25.58 5.88
CA VAL A 32 -21.98 -26.28 7.08
C VAL A 32 -20.65 -26.97 6.73
N VAL A 33 -19.54 -26.45 7.24
CA VAL A 33 -18.25 -27.16 7.21
C VAL A 33 -18.17 -27.99 8.49
N GLU A 34 -18.44 -29.27 8.29
CA GLU A 34 -18.31 -30.38 9.23
C GLU A 34 -16.88 -30.41 9.82
N ARG A 35 -16.78 -30.14 11.13
CA ARG A 35 -15.56 -30.32 11.91
C ARG A 35 -15.30 -31.82 12.07
N ARG A 36 -14.31 -32.31 11.33
CA ARG A 36 -13.77 -33.66 11.52
C ARG A 36 -12.98 -33.72 12.84
N ASN A 37 -13.45 -34.59 13.73
CA ASN A 37 -12.78 -34.97 14.97
C ASN A 37 -11.44 -35.66 14.65
N VAL A 38 -10.35 -35.16 15.25
CA VAL A 38 -9.03 -35.82 15.27
C VAL A 38 -8.74 -36.20 16.73
N PRO A 39 -8.51 -37.49 17.04
CA PRO A 39 -8.20 -37.94 18.40
C PRO A 39 -6.76 -37.61 18.82
N PRO A 40 -6.48 -37.43 20.13
CA PRO A 40 -5.15 -37.09 20.64
C PRO A 40 -4.27 -38.34 20.76
N GLY A 41 -3.18 -38.37 20.00
CA GLY A 41 -2.10 -39.34 20.15
C GLY A 41 -1.02 -38.80 21.08
N ASN A 42 -0.91 -39.40 22.26
CA ASN A 42 0.21 -39.27 23.18
C ASN A 42 1.42 -40.09 22.69
N ASN A 43 2.63 -39.58 22.99
CA ASN A 43 3.93 -40.25 23.24
C ASN A 43 5.06 -39.41 22.59
N ALA A 44 5.88 -38.75 23.43
CA ALA A 44 7.28 -39.14 23.74
C ALA A 44 8.21 -38.93 22.52
N GLU A 45 9.31 -38.19 22.53
CA GLU A 45 10.34 -37.94 23.54
C GLU A 45 11.31 -36.89 22.95
N PRO A 46 12.01 -36.04 23.75
CA PRO A 46 12.92 -35.03 23.21
C PRO A 46 14.37 -35.54 23.10
N PRO A 47 15.10 -35.26 22.00
CA PRO A 47 16.55 -35.48 22.00
C PRO A 47 17.30 -34.22 22.43
N ARG A 48 17.85 -34.33 23.64
CA ARG A 48 19.28 -34.17 23.99
C ARG A 48 20.06 -32.96 23.46
N THR A 49 20.45 -32.16 24.45
CA THR A 49 21.64 -31.31 24.57
C THR A 49 22.94 -31.91 24.00
N ARG A 50 23.68 -31.10 23.23
CA ARG A 50 25.12 -31.22 22.93
C ARG A 50 25.65 -29.78 22.91
N ARG A 51 26.15 -29.19 24.01
CA ARG A 51 27.43 -29.34 24.73
C ARG A 51 28.67 -29.36 23.80
N ASN A 52 29.42 -28.25 23.91
CA ASN A 52 30.84 -27.99 23.59
C ASN A 52 31.24 -27.78 22.12
N ASP A 53 31.59 -26.54 21.78
CA ASP A 53 32.96 -26.11 21.43
C ASP A 53 32.99 -24.57 21.43
N ARG A 54 33.63 -23.90 22.40
CA ARG A 54 35.07 -23.73 22.64
C ARG A 54 35.76 -22.88 21.54
N GLY A 55 35.64 -21.57 21.74
CA GLY A 55 36.78 -20.65 21.74
C GLY A 55 37.39 -20.25 20.40
N LYS A 56 37.09 -19.02 19.97
CA LYS A 56 38.10 -18.07 19.48
C LYS A 56 37.47 -16.70 19.24
N ASP A 57 37.88 -15.73 20.04
CA ASP A 57 37.99 -14.32 19.69
C ASP A 57 39.05 -13.71 20.64
N PRO A 58 39.72 -12.60 20.33
CA PRO A 58 39.84 -11.92 19.04
C PRO A 58 41.32 -11.67 18.65
N SER A 59 41.67 -11.79 17.37
CA SER A 59 42.93 -11.23 16.88
C SER A 59 42.75 -9.74 16.62
N ALA A 60 43.36 -8.96 17.49
CA ALA A 60 43.58 -7.54 17.36
C ALA A 60 44.39 -7.23 16.09
N THR A 61 43.76 -6.57 15.11
CA THR A 61 44.46 -5.78 14.11
C THR A 61 44.28 -4.32 14.46
N ARG A 62 45.32 -3.81 15.13
CA ARG A 62 45.62 -2.40 15.35
C ARG A 62 45.73 -1.71 13.98
N ALA A 63 44.72 -0.93 13.61
CA ALA A 63 44.80 0.06 12.54
C ALA A 63 45.01 1.44 13.18
N GLU A 64 45.98 2.17 12.64
CA GLU A 64 46.41 3.49 13.11
C GLU A 64 45.32 4.57 13.04
N PRO A 65 45.43 5.63 13.86
CA PRO A 65 44.52 6.77 13.84
C PRO A 65 45.08 7.84 12.90
N MET A 66 44.55 7.96 11.68
CA MET A 66 44.80 9.15 10.86
C MET A 66 43.74 9.35 9.78
N ASN A 67 42.69 10.11 10.08
CA ASN A 67 42.44 11.38 9.39
C ASN A 67 41.21 12.08 9.99
N GLU A 68 41.39 13.36 10.35
CA GLU A 68 40.31 14.31 10.58
C GLU A 68 39.43 14.42 9.32
N GLN A 69 38.39 13.60 9.27
CA GLN A 69 37.26 13.82 8.41
C GLN A 69 36.38 14.90 9.04
N ARG A 70 36.46 16.09 8.44
CA ARG A 70 35.51 17.20 8.61
C ARG A 70 34.08 16.66 8.77
N PRO A 71 33.29 17.14 9.74
CA PRO A 71 31.88 16.80 9.80
C PRO A 71 31.19 17.38 8.56
N GLY A 72 30.93 16.49 7.59
CA GLY A 72 30.00 16.75 6.50
C GLY A 72 28.60 17.02 7.05
N PRO A 73 27.69 17.56 6.23
CA PRO A 73 26.33 17.89 6.63
C PRO A 73 25.68 16.67 7.27
N GLN A 74 25.18 16.86 8.49
CA GLN A 74 24.55 15.88 9.36
C GLN A 74 23.83 14.81 8.53
N THR A 75 24.43 13.61 8.52
CA THR A 75 23.75 12.41 8.06
C THR A 75 22.60 12.22 9.05
N ARG A 76 21.42 12.75 8.71
CA ARG A 76 20.17 12.56 9.46
C ARG A 76 20.13 11.09 9.86
N ASP A 77 20.13 10.83 11.17
CA ASP A 77 20.02 9.50 11.75
C ASP A 77 18.99 8.72 10.95
N ALA A 78 19.44 7.67 10.25
CA ALA A 78 18.53 6.79 9.54
C ALA A 78 17.50 6.34 10.58
N PRO A 79 16.22 6.69 10.43
CA PRO A 79 15.27 6.52 11.50
C PRO A 79 15.17 5.03 11.78
N LEU A 80 15.70 4.63 12.94
CA LEU A 80 15.60 3.26 13.42
C LEU A 80 14.11 2.95 13.55
N LEU A 81 13.58 2.22 12.57
CA LEU A 81 12.23 1.69 12.58
C LEU A 81 12.04 0.91 13.88
N GLY A 82 10.98 1.22 14.63
CA GLY A 82 10.66 0.50 15.84
C GLY A 82 10.33 -0.97 15.55
N ALA A 83 10.43 -1.81 16.57
CA ALA A 83 10.11 -3.25 16.48
C ALA A 83 8.66 -3.53 16.01
N ASN A 84 7.79 -2.52 16.06
CA ASN A 84 6.38 -2.60 15.66
C ASN A 84 6.10 -1.98 14.28
N ALA A 85 7.14 -1.67 13.51
CA ALA A 85 6.98 -1.11 12.17
C ALA A 85 6.20 -2.07 11.26
N ARG A 86 5.12 -1.57 10.66
CA ARG A 86 4.30 -2.29 9.69
C ARG A 86 4.66 -1.83 8.29
N ASP A 87 5.20 -2.73 7.47
CA ASP A 87 5.36 -2.50 6.04
C ASP A 87 4.06 -2.78 5.31
N ILE A 88 3.52 -1.75 4.65
CA ILE A 88 2.39 -1.84 3.74
C ILE A 88 2.92 -1.67 2.33
N ASP A 89 3.23 -2.81 1.72
CA ASP A 89 3.74 -2.87 0.36
C ASP A 89 2.60 -2.71 -0.67
N VAL A 90 2.64 -1.61 -1.42
CA VAL A 90 1.67 -1.32 -2.50
C VAL A 90 2.01 -2.14 -3.74
N SER A 91 3.30 -2.34 -4.01
CA SER A 91 3.84 -3.08 -5.14
C SER A 91 3.55 -4.58 -5.10
N ALA A 92 3.63 -5.22 -3.93
CA ALA A 92 3.48 -6.67 -3.81
C ALA A 92 2.10 -7.18 -4.30
N ALA A 93 1.04 -6.44 -4.00
CA ALA A 93 -0.32 -6.81 -4.42
C ALA A 93 -0.52 -6.70 -5.94
N ALA A 94 0.03 -5.65 -6.56
CA ALA A 94 -0.03 -5.46 -8.01
C ALA A 94 0.85 -6.50 -8.72
N PHE A 95 2.06 -6.73 -8.22
CA PHE A 95 3.00 -7.71 -8.74
C PHE A 95 2.42 -9.13 -8.73
N ARG A 96 1.73 -9.54 -7.65
CA ARG A 96 1.06 -10.85 -7.60
C ARG A 96 0.02 -11.02 -8.71
N ASN A 97 -0.79 -10.00 -8.98
CA ASN A 97 -1.79 -10.07 -10.04
C ASN A 97 -1.13 -10.12 -11.43
N LEU A 98 -0.04 -9.38 -11.62
CA LEU A 98 0.75 -9.42 -12.85
C LEU A 98 1.43 -10.78 -13.06
N LEU A 99 1.92 -11.42 -12.00
CA LEU A 99 2.48 -12.77 -12.06
C LEU A 99 1.44 -13.81 -12.45
N VAL A 100 0.24 -13.75 -11.88
CA VAL A 100 -0.85 -14.69 -12.23
C VAL A 100 -1.27 -14.49 -13.68
N GLY A 101 -1.49 -13.24 -14.12
CA GLY A 101 -1.85 -12.94 -15.51
C GLY A 101 -0.76 -13.30 -16.51
N GLY A 102 0.50 -12.99 -16.17
CA GLY A 102 1.67 -13.39 -16.95
C GLY A 102 1.83 -14.90 -17.02
N GLY A 103 1.68 -15.62 -15.91
CA GLY A 103 1.75 -17.08 -15.88
C GLY A 103 0.69 -17.75 -16.77
N ILE A 104 -0.56 -17.29 -16.69
CA ILE A 104 -1.65 -17.83 -17.52
C ILE A 104 -1.40 -17.53 -19.01
N SER A 105 -1.08 -16.28 -19.36
CA SER A 105 -0.82 -15.90 -20.75
C SER A 105 0.39 -16.60 -21.35
N GLY A 106 1.49 -16.72 -20.59
CA GLY A 106 2.68 -17.46 -21.01
C GLY A 106 2.36 -18.95 -21.22
N PHE A 107 1.64 -19.58 -20.29
CA PHE A 107 1.23 -20.98 -20.42
C PHE A 107 0.36 -21.22 -21.65
N LEU A 108 -0.64 -20.36 -21.91
CA LEU A 108 -1.49 -20.45 -23.10
C LEU A 108 -0.70 -20.27 -24.40
N THR A 109 0.30 -19.38 -24.40
CA THR A 109 1.21 -19.19 -25.54
C THR A 109 1.97 -20.48 -25.87
N VAL A 110 2.50 -21.16 -24.84
CA VAL A 110 3.22 -22.44 -25.00
C VAL A 110 2.28 -23.55 -25.47
N LEU A 111 1.06 -23.63 -24.93
CA LEU A 111 0.07 -24.61 -25.38
C LEU A 111 -0.31 -24.42 -26.86
N CYS A 112 -0.54 -23.19 -27.31
CA CYS A 112 -0.79 -22.91 -28.73
C CYS A 112 0.40 -23.32 -29.62
N ALA A 113 1.63 -23.04 -29.18
CA ALA A 113 2.83 -23.43 -29.90
C ALA A 113 2.98 -24.96 -30.01
N ALA A 114 2.72 -25.69 -28.91
CA ALA A 114 2.75 -27.15 -28.88
C ALA A 114 1.66 -27.76 -29.78
N ALA A 115 0.45 -27.21 -29.77
CA ALA A 115 -0.63 -27.64 -30.64
C ALA A 115 -0.29 -27.45 -32.13
N LEU A 116 0.27 -26.29 -32.49
CA LEU A 116 0.72 -26.01 -33.87
C LEU A 116 1.79 -26.99 -34.37
N ALA A 117 2.69 -27.43 -33.48
CA ALA A 117 3.71 -28.42 -33.82
C ALA A 117 3.12 -29.81 -34.09
N GLY A 118 2.00 -30.17 -33.45
CA GLY A 118 1.37 -31.50 -33.55
C GLY A 118 0.27 -31.63 -34.59
N SER A 119 -0.54 -30.59 -34.83
CA SER A 119 -1.75 -30.68 -35.67
C SER A 119 -1.61 -30.11 -37.09
N GLY A 120 -0.46 -29.50 -37.44
CA GLY A 120 -0.31 -28.73 -38.68
C GLY A 120 -0.96 -27.34 -38.59
N SER A 121 -0.69 -26.48 -39.58
CA SER A 121 -0.90 -25.02 -39.53
C SER A 121 -2.37 -24.59 -39.45
N GLY A 122 -2.93 -24.57 -38.25
CA GLY A 122 -4.19 -23.87 -37.97
C GLY A 122 -3.94 -22.38 -37.83
N PHE A 123 -4.33 -21.58 -38.83
CA PHE A 123 -4.24 -20.11 -38.78
C PHE A 123 -4.80 -19.53 -37.46
N TRP A 124 -5.89 -20.12 -36.95
CA TRP A 124 -6.53 -19.72 -35.70
C TRP A 124 -5.63 -19.90 -34.47
N LEU A 125 -4.90 -21.02 -34.38
CA LEU A 125 -3.98 -21.29 -33.26
C LEU A 125 -2.79 -20.32 -33.29
N TRP A 126 -2.28 -19.99 -34.48
CA TRP A 126 -1.22 -19.00 -34.65
C TRP A 126 -1.65 -17.61 -34.22
N PHE A 127 -2.87 -17.19 -34.60
CA PHE A 127 -3.42 -15.91 -34.15
C PHE A 127 -3.50 -15.83 -32.62
N TRP A 128 -4.06 -16.86 -31.96
CA TRP A 128 -4.15 -16.89 -30.50
C TRP A 128 -2.78 -16.96 -29.81
N GLN A 129 -1.82 -17.66 -30.39
CA GLN A 129 -0.44 -17.67 -29.90
C GLN A 129 0.14 -16.25 -29.85
N ILE A 130 -0.05 -15.45 -30.90
CA ILE A 130 0.43 -14.05 -30.93
C ILE A 130 -0.29 -13.22 -29.89
N VAL A 131 -1.62 -13.33 -29.80
CA VAL A 131 -2.41 -12.57 -28.81
C VAL A 131 -1.91 -12.86 -27.39
N PHE A 132 -1.77 -14.14 -27.02
CA PHE A 132 -1.28 -14.52 -25.70
C PHE A 132 0.18 -14.12 -25.49
N GLY A 133 1.02 -14.22 -26.52
CA GLY A 133 2.43 -13.80 -26.48
C GLY A 133 2.57 -12.30 -26.23
N VAL A 134 1.78 -11.47 -26.92
CA VAL A 134 1.74 -10.01 -26.70
C VAL A 134 1.25 -9.69 -25.30
N CYS A 135 0.18 -10.34 -24.82
CA CYS A 135 -0.29 -10.18 -23.45
C CYS A 135 0.80 -10.56 -22.43
N PHE A 136 1.52 -11.66 -22.65
CA PHE A 136 2.59 -12.12 -21.79
C PHE A 136 3.75 -11.11 -21.72
N VAL A 137 4.22 -10.62 -22.87
CA VAL A 137 5.26 -9.58 -22.95
C VAL A 137 4.80 -8.30 -22.24
N TRP A 138 3.54 -7.91 -22.42
CA TRP A 138 2.96 -6.77 -21.70
C TRP A 138 2.98 -6.97 -20.18
N PHE A 139 2.61 -8.16 -19.67
CA PHE A 139 2.69 -8.47 -18.24
C PHE A 139 4.12 -8.39 -17.70
N ILE A 140 5.12 -8.89 -18.44
CA ILE A 140 6.54 -8.78 -18.06
C ILE A 140 6.98 -7.31 -17.98
N ALA A 141 6.66 -6.52 -19.00
CA ALA A 141 7.00 -5.10 -19.03
C ALA A 141 6.33 -4.33 -17.87
N ALA A 142 5.06 -4.61 -17.60
CA ALA A 142 4.31 -4.02 -16.50
C ALA A 142 4.85 -4.44 -15.12
N ALA A 143 5.32 -5.68 -14.97
CA ALA A 143 5.89 -6.18 -13.72
C ALA A 143 7.13 -5.38 -13.30
N ARG A 144 7.97 -4.95 -14.25
CA ARG A 144 9.14 -4.12 -13.98
C ARG A 144 8.75 -2.77 -13.34
N GLY A 145 7.66 -2.15 -13.79
CA GLY A 145 7.13 -0.93 -13.17
C GLY A 145 6.58 -1.15 -11.76
N SER A 146 5.98 -2.32 -11.52
CA SER A 146 5.47 -2.71 -10.21
C SER A 146 6.56 -2.98 -9.18
N LEU A 147 7.81 -3.23 -9.59
CA LEU A 147 8.93 -3.47 -8.66
C LEU A 147 9.53 -2.17 -8.08
N SER A 148 8.99 -1.00 -8.43
CA SER A 148 9.49 0.32 -7.97
C SER A 148 9.32 0.61 -6.46
N GLY A 149 9.10 -0.42 -5.64
CA GLY A 149 9.19 -0.35 -4.17
C GLY A 149 8.22 0.64 -3.54
N ARG A 150 7.04 0.87 -4.13
CA ARG A 150 6.06 1.81 -3.59
C ARG A 150 5.39 1.21 -2.36
N GLY A 151 5.34 1.95 -1.27
CA GLY A 151 4.83 1.45 0.00
C GLY A 151 4.71 2.52 1.06
N PHE A 152 4.26 2.09 2.23
CA PHE A 152 4.26 2.90 3.43
C PHE A 152 4.76 2.04 4.58
N LEU A 153 5.76 2.53 5.32
CA LEU A 153 6.07 1.98 6.62
C LEU A 153 5.31 2.82 7.65
N LEU A 154 4.72 2.17 8.64
CA LEU A 154 4.00 2.82 9.72
C LEU A 154 4.59 2.35 11.04
N ASP A 155 4.97 3.27 11.89
CA ASP A 155 5.43 2.99 13.25
C ASP A 155 4.79 3.98 14.23
N SER A 156 4.92 3.76 15.53
CA SER A 156 4.42 4.69 16.56
C SER A 156 5.06 6.07 16.49
N ARG A 157 6.22 6.20 15.82
CA ARG A 157 6.95 7.46 15.64
C ARG A 157 6.49 8.27 14.44
N GLY A 158 6.07 7.61 13.36
CA GLY A 158 5.73 8.32 12.13
C GLY A 158 5.22 7.45 11.01
N LEU A 159 4.90 8.13 9.91
CA LEU A 159 4.62 7.54 8.62
C LEU A 159 5.86 7.67 7.73
N TYR A 160 6.21 6.60 7.04
CA TYR A 160 7.33 6.60 6.12
C TYR A 160 6.88 6.21 4.71
N PRO A 161 6.53 7.19 3.85
CA PRO A 161 6.29 6.90 2.44
C PRO A 161 7.56 6.33 1.79
N ARG A 162 7.42 5.17 1.14
CA ARG A 162 8.48 4.50 0.39
C ARG A 162 8.20 4.58 -1.10
N THR A 163 9.19 4.97 -1.89
CA THR A 163 9.05 5.14 -3.33
C THR A 163 10.41 5.11 -4.01
N ASN A 164 10.55 4.30 -5.07
CA ASN A 164 11.79 4.19 -5.84
C ASN A 164 13.03 3.89 -4.97
N GLY A 165 12.87 3.15 -3.88
CA GLY A 165 13.96 2.83 -2.94
C GLY A 165 14.25 3.91 -1.90
N GLU A 166 13.64 5.09 -2.01
CA GLU A 166 13.75 6.16 -1.01
C GLU A 166 12.65 5.98 0.05
N VAL A 167 13.01 6.28 1.30
CA VAL A 167 12.12 6.25 2.46
C VAL A 167 12.19 7.62 3.13
N PHE A 168 11.05 8.27 3.26
CA PHE A 168 10.96 9.62 3.83
C PHE A 168 10.27 9.54 5.18
N ALA A 169 10.91 9.98 6.25
CA ALA A 169 10.32 9.94 7.57
C ALA A 169 9.47 11.17 7.83
N VAL A 170 8.19 10.97 8.12
CA VAL A 170 7.28 12.03 8.54
C VAL A 170 6.78 11.69 9.94
N PRO A 171 7.25 12.41 10.98
CA PRO A 171 6.81 12.18 12.34
C PRO A 171 5.31 12.45 12.51
N TRP A 172 4.65 11.72 13.41
CA TRP A 172 3.21 11.91 13.63
C TRP A 172 2.89 13.27 14.24
N GLU A 173 3.80 13.86 15.00
CA GLU A 173 3.70 15.21 15.54
C GLU A 173 3.63 16.29 14.46
N GLU A 174 4.14 16.02 13.26
CA GLU A 174 4.08 16.93 12.11
C GLU A 174 2.80 16.77 11.29
N ILE A 175 1.95 15.78 11.63
CA ILE A 175 0.72 15.46 10.90
C ILE A 175 -0.49 15.76 11.78
N THR A 176 -1.27 16.79 11.42
CA THR A 176 -2.57 17.05 12.08
C THR A 176 -3.53 15.90 11.85
N ALA A 177 -3.60 15.43 10.60
CA ALA A 177 -4.57 14.43 10.18
C ALA A 177 -4.06 13.58 9.02
N ALA A 178 -4.53 12.35 8.96
CA ALA A 178 -4.35 11.41 7.87
C ALA A 178 -5.69 10.72 7.57
N GLY A 179 -6.01 10.57 6.30
CA GLY A 179 -7.25 9.91 5.90
C GLY A 179 -7.20 9.38 4.48
N VAL A 180 -8.18 8.56 4.11
CA VAL A 180 -8.28 8.04 2.74
C VAL A 180 -9.40 8.76 2.00
N GLY A 181 -9.00 9.52 0.99
CA GLY A 181 -9.91 10.21 0.10
C GLY A 181 -10.31 9.32 -1.08
N SER A 182 -11.60 9.31 -1.41
CA SER A 182 -12.16 8.56 -2.54
C SER A 182 -12.92 9.45 -3.54
N LEU A 183 -12.71 9.24 -4.84
CA LEU A 183 -13.46 9.89 -5.92
C LEU A 183 -14.48 8.93 -6.51
N ARG A 184 -15.56 9.48 -7.08
CA ARG A 184 -16.51 8.69 -7.88
C ARG A 184 -15.82 8.19 -9.16
N PRO A 185 -16.23 7.04 -9.72
CA PRO A 185 -15.77 6.62 -11.05
C PRO A 185 -16.06 7.66 -12.14
N VAL A 186 -17.17 8.39 -12.01
CA VAL A 186 -17.55 9.49 -12.88
C VAL A 186 -17.89 10.70 -12.01
N GLU A 187 -17.25 11.84 -12.30
CA GLU A 187 -17.47 13.10 -11.60
C GLU A 187 -17.36 14.27 -12.59
N ASN A 188 -18.24 15.27 -12.48
CA ASN A 188 -18.31 16.41 -13.42
C ASN A 188 -18.37 15.97 -14.90
N ARG A 189 -19.14 14.90 -15.20
CA ARG A 189 -19.24 14.25 -16.54
C ARG A 189 -17.92 13.72 -17.11
N ARG A 190 -16.88 13.54 -16.28
CA ARG A 190 -15.58 13.00 -16.68
C ARG A 190 -15.32 11.65 -16.00
N LEU A 191 -14.77 10.70 -16.76
CA LEU A 191 -14.31 9.42 -16.22
C LEU A 191 -13.03 9.64 -15.41
N VAL A 192 -13.05 9.20 -14.15
CA VAL A 192 -11.88 9.29 -13.27
C VAL A 192 -11.03 8.05 -13.44
N HIS A 193 -9.74 8.27 -13.76
CA HIS A 193 -8.75 7.21 -13.90
C HIS A 193 -8.71 6.35 -12.62
N PRO A 194 -8.76 5.00 -12.72
CA PRO A 194 -8.81 4.11 -11.55
C PRO A 194 -7.79 4.42 -10.46
N GLU A 195 -6.54 4.70 -10.83
CA GLU A 195 -5.44 5.01 -9.89
C GLU A 195 -5.64 6.33 -9.13
N ARG A 196 -6.41 7.27 -9.70
CA ARG A 196 -6.73 8.54 -9.04
C ARG A 196 -7.89 8.42 -8.07
N ARG A 197 -8.66 7.32 -8.14
CA ARG A 197 -9.91 7.17 -7.38
C ARG A 197 -9.67 7.10 -5.88
N ARG A 198 -8.56 6.55 -5.41
CA ARG A 198 -8.24 6.46 -3.98
C ARG A 198 -6.87 7.07 -3.71
N ALA A 199 -6.75 7.80 -2.61
CA ALA A 199 -5.48 8.32 -2.15
C ALA A 199 -5.42 8.36 -0.63
N LEU A 200 -4.24 8.13 -0.07
CA LEU A 200 -3.91 8.54 1.29
C LEU A 200 -3.60 10.04 1.24
N GLU A 201 -4.28 10.83 2.05
CA GLU A 201 -4.02 12.27 2.18
C GLU A 201 -3.49 12.55 3.59
N LEU A 202 -2.36 13.27 3.65
CA LEU A 202 -1.75 13.75 4.88
C LEU A 202 -1.93 15.26 4.97
N PHE A 203 -2.33 15.72 6.14
CA PHE A 203 -2.56 17.11 6.46
C PHE A 203 -1.50 17.56 7.47
N PRO A 204 -0.56 18.44 7.08
CA PRO A 204 0.52 18.87 7.96
C PRO A 204 -0.01 19.66 9.16
N ALA A 205 0.76 19.65 10.26
CA ALA A 205 0.47 20.40 11.48
C ALA A 205 0.83 21.88 11.39
N ASP A 206 1.80 22.21 10.55
CA ASP A 206 2.29 23.57 10.40
C ASP A 206 2.50 23.95 8.92
N PRO A 207 2.56 25.24 8.62
CA PRO A 207 2.84 25.72 7.26
C PRO A 207 4.31 25.56 6.84
N ALA A 208 5.23 25.30 7.78
CA ALA A 208 6.66 25.11 7.53
C ALA A 208 7.02 23.68 7.07
N PHE A 209 6.06 22.75 7.11
CA PHE A 209 6.22 21.37 6.64
C PHE A 209 6.89 21.23 5.25
N PRO A 210 6.54 22.03 4.22
CA PRO A 210 7.17 21.92 2.91
C PRO A 210 8.68 22.21 2.93
N GLU A 211 9.14 23.11 3.82
CA GLU A 211 10.55 23.45 3.95
C GLU A 211 11.35 22.33 4.62
N ARG A 212 10.73 21.58 5.53
CA ARG A 212 11.35 20.42 6.20
C ARG A 212 11.38 19.16 5.34
N HIS A 213 10.38 19.01 4.47
CA HIS A 213 10.18 17.86 3.60
C HIS A 213 10.07 18.23 2.11
N PRO A 214 11.11 18.86 1.51
CA PRO A 214 11.10 19.24 0.10
C PRO A 214 10.91 18.04 -0.85
N GLU A 215 11.32 16.85 -0.42
CA GLU A 215 11.11 15.60 -1.15
C GLU A 215 9.63 15.25 -1.38
N LEU A 216 8.73 15.74 -0.51
CA LEU A 216 7.31 15.46 -0.58
C LEU A 216 6.56 16.42 -1.51
N GLU A 217 7.21 17.46 -2.00
CA GLU A 217 6.56 18.54 -2.76
C GLU A 217 5.85 18.03 -4.02
N ARG A 218 6.37 16.96 -4.65
CA ARG A 218 5.75 16.32 -5.82
C ARG A 218 4.36 15.73 -5.57
N TRP A 219 3.96 15.55 -4.31
CA TRP A 219 2.61 15.10 -3.94
C TRP A 219 1.78 16.19 -3.25
N ARG A 220 2.33 17.40 -3.12
CA ARG A 220 1.60 18.53 -2.52
C ARG A 220 0.40 18.89 -3.41
N VAL A 221 -0.73 19.11 -2.76
CA VAL A 221 -1.97 19.56 -3.38
C VAL A 221 -2.55 20.65 -2.50
N GLU A 222 -2.94 21.77 -3.12
CA GLU A 222 -3.62 22.87 -2.46
C GLU A 222 -5.06 22.94 -2.97
N GLU A 223 -6.00 22.52 -2.13
CA GLU A 223 -7.43 22.42 -2.43
C GLU A 223 -8.22 22.74 -1.18
N SER A 224 -9.46 23.25 -1.32
CA SER A 224 -10.34 23.49 -0.17
C SER A 224 -10.44 22.25 0.73
N PRO A 225 -10.28 22.40 2.06
CA PRO A 225 -10.20 21.27 2.96
C PRO A 225 -11.50 20.45 2.92
N PRO A 226 -11.41 19.11 3.01
CA PRO A 226 -12.58 18.26 2.87
C PRO A 226 -13.49 18.32 4.11
N MET A 227 -12.95 18.80 5.24
CA MET A 227 -13.63 18.94 6.53
C MET A 227 -13.19 20.25 7.19
N GLN A 228 -14.05 20.83 8.02
CA GLN A 228 -13.70 22.01 8.80
C GLN A 228 -12.54 21.71 9.76
N GLY A 229 -11.62 22.67 9.90
CA GLY A 229 -10.46 22.56 10.79
C GLY A 229 -9.23 21.86 10.20
N LEU A 230 -9.30 21.35 8.96
CA LEU A 230 -8.13 20.82 8.26
C LEU A 230 -7.46 21.90 7.39
N PRO A 231 -6.13 21.84 7.21
CA PRO A 231 -5.42 22.72 6.29
C PRO A 231 -5.81 22.43 4.83
N GLY A 232 -5.80 23.48 3.99
CA GLY A 232 -6.02 23.35 2.55
C GLY A 232 -4.85 22.68 1.82
N VAL A 233 -3.63 22.85 2.33
CA VAL A 233 -2.43 22.16 1.87
C VAL A 233 -2.43 20.74 2.40
N ARG A 234 -2.25 19.77 1.52
CA ARG A 234 -2.18 18.34 1.86
C ARG A 234 -1.25 17.58 0.91
N TYR A 235 -0.79 16.42 1.33
CA TYR A 235 0.06 15.54 0.52
C TYR A 235 -0.72 14.30 0.11
N ARG A 236 -0.82 14.06 -1.20
CA ARG A 236 -1.72 13.06 -1.80
C ARG A 236 -0.95 11.90 -2.42
N PHE A 237 -1.03 10.74 -1.77
CA PHE A 237 -0.42 9.51 -2.24
C PHE A 237 -1.47 8.59 -2.86
N HIS A 238 -1.44 8.45 -4.19
CA HIS A 238 -2.38 7.61 -4.92
C HIS A 238 -2.25 6.13 -4.56
N LEU A 239 -3.39 5.49 -4.32
CA LEU A 239 -3.48 4.09 -3.97
C LEU A 239 -4.09 3.29 -5.14
N PRO A 240 -3.59 2.07 -5.42
CA PRO A 240 -4.14 1.24 -6.49
C PRO A 240 -5.60 0.87 -6.23
N ALA A 241 -6.43 1.00 -7.26
CA ALA A 241 -7.89 0.96 -7.19
C ALA A 241 -8.45 -0.34 -6.60
N LEU A 242 -7.82 -1.48 -6.90
CA LEU A 242 -8.32 -2.83 -6.61
C LEU A 242 -7.64 -3.50 -5.41
N SER A 243 -7.01 -2.72 -4.54
CA SER A 243 -6.24 -3.26 -3.41
C SER A 243 -7.04 -3.27 -2.10
N ARG A 244 -6.70 -4.21 -1.20
CA ARG A 244 -7.11 -4.18 0.23
C ARG A 244 -6.34 -3.12 1.04
N LEU A 245 -5.45 -2.40 0.37
CA LEU A 245 -4.48 -1.48 0.96
C LEU A 245 -5.11 -0.33 1.74
N PRO A 246 -6.23 0.30 1.31
CA PRO A 246 -6.90 1.31 2.12
C PRO A 246 -7.30 0.81 3.52
N LYS A 247 -7.78 -0.44 3.61
CA LYS A 247 -8.15 -1.05 4.91
C LYS A 247 -6.92 -1.38 5.76
N GLN A 248 -5.81 -1.77 5.13
CA GLN A 248 -4.56 -2.04 5.84
C GLN A 248 -3.92 -0.74 6.35
N LEU A 249 -3.91 0.31 5.52
CA LEU A 249 -3.48 1.65 5.93
C LEU A 249 -4.33 2.16 7.09
N GLU A 250 -5.66 2.09 6.98
CA GLU A 250 -6.55 2.48 8.06
C GLU A 250 -6.21 1.77 9.38
N LYS A 251 -6.09 0.43 9.36
CA LYS A 251 -5.71 -0.34 10.55
C LYS A 251 -4.30 0.00 11.06
N GLY A 252 -3.37 0.30 10.17
CA GLY A 252 -2.00 0.66 10.51
C GLY A 252 -1.92 2.03 11.18
N VAL A 253 -2.55 3.05 10.58
CA VAL A 253 -2.60 4.40 11.12
C VAL A 253 -3.42 4.44 12.42
N GLN A 254 -4.56 3.75 12.50
CA GLN A 254 -5.33 3.67 13.74
C GLN A 254 -4.55 3.01 14.89
N ALA A 255 -3.68 2.05 14.59
CA ALA A 255 -2.84 1.41 15.60
C ALA A 255 -1.66 2.30 16.02
N ALA A 256 -1.04 3.01 15.07
CA ALA A 256 0.14 3.83 15.33
C ALA A 256 -0.18 5.22 15.88
N ALA A 257 -1.18 5.89 15.31
CA ALA A 257 -1.57 7.27 15.61
C ALA A 257 -3.10 7.44 15.51
N PRO A 258 -3.89 6.86 16.44
CA PRO A 258 -5.35 6.89 16.39
C PRO A 258 -5.93 8.30 16.36
N ARG A 259 -5.23 9.28 16.94
CA ARG A 259 -5.66 10.69 16.99
C ARG A 259 -5.52 11.41 15.65
N ALA A 260 -4.55 11.00 14.81
CA ALA A 260 -4.35 11.60 13.49
C ALA A 260 -5.33 11.03 12.46
N TRP A 261 -5.93 9.85 12.70
CA TRP A 261 -6.80 9.24 11.71
C TRP A 261 -8.18 9.90 11.65
N VAL A 262 -8.52 10.49 10.50
CA VAL A 262 -9.83 11.15 10.26
C VAL A 262 -10.83 10.27 9.52
N GLY A 263 -10.45 9.04 9.16
CA GLY A 263 -11.34 8.11 8.46
C GLY A 263 -11.24 8.16 6.94
N GLN A 264 -12.23 7.54 6.31
CA GLN A 264 -12.41 7.56 4.87
C GLN A 264 -13.45 8.61 4.52
N TYR A 265 -13.15 9.45 3.53
CA TYR A 265 -14.07 10.49 3.08
C TYR A 265 -14.13 10.56 1.56
N ARG A 266 -15.15 11.26 1.08
CA ARG A 266 -15.38 11.47 -0.35
C ARG A 266 -14.76 12.79 -0.76
N ARG A 267 -13.91 12.74 -1.78
CA ARG A 267 -13.34 13.91 -2.44
C ARG A 267 -14.26 14.36 -3.56
N ARG A 268 -14.06 15.60 -3.99
CA ARG A 268 -14.68 16.17 -5.17
C ARG A 268 -13.59 16.69 -6.09
N LEU A 269 -13.69 16.43 -7.38
CA LEU A 269 -12.85 17.11 -8.36
C LEU A 269 -13.13 18.62 -8.33
N PRO A 270 -12.09 19.46 -8.52
CA PRO A 270 -12.29 20.89 -8.70
C PRO A 270 -13.25 21.14 -9.86
N VAL A 271 -14.14 22.10 -9.67
CA VAL A 271 -15.07 22.52 -10.73
C VAL A 271 -14.21 23.16 -11.83
N PRO A 272 -14.37 22.76 -13.11
CA PRO A 272 -13.66 23.41 -14.18
C PRO A 272 -14.01 24.91 -14.18
N GLN A 273 -12.99 25.76 -14.17
CA GLN A 273 -13.17 27.19 -14.40
C GLN A 273 -13.65 27.35 -15.85
N THR A 274 -14.89 27.83 -16.01
CA THR A 274 -15.50 28.18 -17.29
C THR A 274 -14.98 29.50 -17.81
#